data_AF-A0AAV0GH91-F1
#
_entry.id   AF-A0AAV0GH91-F1
#
_cell.length_a   1.000
_cell.length_b   1.000
_cell.length_c   1.000
_cell.angle_alpha   90.00
_cell.angle_beta   90.00
_cell.angle_gamma   90.00
#
_symmetry.space_group_name_H-M   'P 1'
#
loop_
_entity.id
_entity.type
_entity.pdbx_description
1 polymer ?
#
loop_
_entity_poly.entity_id
_entity_poly.type
_entity_poly.pdbx_seq_one_letter_code
_entity_poly.pdbx_strand_id
1 'polypeptide(L)'
;MVCLVDSAIPPSLKSMDYKYNASLIIFKAKEYNATIEFYWSPLLVESNSDDPVHHRLPERIVRASSIVKHGRRWTDADYLVFNTYLWWRQPHIKVLWASVGDRDGVYKNVDMVRSYEMALKTWSDWLEIHINRSKTQIFFISMSPIHERAEEWGKKVGDNCYGETEPIENEGYQGNGSDPKMMRLVEATIEELKNRGLNVGLINITQLSEYRKEGHPSIYRKQWDSLTEEQIEKPTSYADCIHWCLPGVPDVWNELLYAQILNYIL
;
A
#
# COMPACT_ATOMS: atom_id res chain seq x y z
N MET A 1 12.05 -0.65 5.17
CA MET A 1 12.48 0.53 5.96
C MET A 1 13.04 0.14 7.32
N VAL A 2 12.23 -0.40 8.24
CA VAL A 2 12.68 -0.69 9.62
C VAL A 2 13.96 -1.53 9.63
N CYS A 3 14.03 -2.65 8.91
CA CYS A 3 15.24 -3.50 8.87
C CYS A 3 16.50 -2.76 8.36
N LEU A 4 16.35 -1.87 7.37
CA LEU A 4 17.46 -1.08 6.83
C LEU A 4 18.09 -0.20 7.93
N VAL A 5 17.25 0.48 8.71
CA VAL A 5 17.70 1.35 9.81
C VAL A 5 18.10 0.55 11.07
N ASP A 6 17.35 -0.51 11.39
CA ASP A 6 17.54 -1.36 12.56
C ASP A 6 18.95 -1.97 12.61
N SER A 7 19.50 -2.35 11.44
CA SER A 7 20.82 -2.94 11.31
C SER A 7 21.97 -2.03 11.78
N ALA A 8 21.77 -0.71 11.75
CA ALA A 8 22.76 0.28 12.14
C ALA A 8 22.62 0.76 13.60
N ILE A 9 21.60 0.32 14.34
CA ILE A 9 21.27 0.83 15.67
C ILE A 9 21.46 -0.27 16.74
N PRO A 10 22.22 -0.01 17.83
CA PRO A 10 22.36 -0.94 18.95
C PRO A 10 21.00 -1.30 19.61
N PRO A 11 20.80 -2.55 20.07
CA PRO A 11 19.53 -2.99 20.69
C PRO A 11 19.02 -2.12 21.85
N SER A 12 19.91 -1.56 22.68
CA SER A 12 19.53 -0.68 23.80
C SER A 12 18.95 0.67 23.33
N LEU A 13 19.33 1.12 22.14
CA LEU A 13 18.99 2.42 21.56
C LEU A 13 17.80 2.36 20.60
N LYS A 14 17.11 1.21 20.51
CA LYS A 14 15.91 1.03 19.71
C LYS A 14 14.76 0.39 20.47
N SER A 15 13.55 0.52 19.94
CA SER A 15 12.35 -0.16 20.47
C SER A 15 11.23 -0.19 19.44
N MET A 16 10.36 -1.20 19.53
CA MET A 16 9.11 -1.27 18.78
C MET A 16 7.93 -1.09 19.75
N ASP A 17 7.09 -0.08 19.53
CA ASP A 17 5.78 0.04 20.18
C ASP A 17 4.73 -0.57 19.26
N TYR A 18 4.31 -1.78 19.63
CA TYR A 18 3.27 -2.54 18.94
C TYR A 18 2.24 -2.97 19.97
N LYS A 19 0.99 -2.54 19.75
CA LYS A 19 -0.16 -2.94 20.54
C LYS A 19 -1.10 -3.76 19.67
N TYR A 20 -1.53 -4.91 20.18
CA TYR A 20 -2.49 -5.74 19.48
C TYR A 20 -3.75 -4.92 19.15
N ASN A 21 -4.22 -5.05 17.91
CA ASN A 21 -5.34 -4.30 17.34
C ASN A 21 -5.17 -2.76 17.24
N ALA A 22 -3.97 -2.22 17.44
CA ALA A 22 -3.73 -0.81 17.16
C ALA A 22 -3.43 -0.61 15.67
N SER A 23 -4.05 0.40 15.06
CA SER A 23 -3.76 0.81 13.68
C SER A 23 -2.36 1.43 13.52
N LEU A 24 -1.67 1.78 14.60
CA LEU A 24 -0.36 2.45 14.57
C LEU A 24 0.71 1.56 15.19
N ILE A 25 1.81 1.39 14.45
CA ILE A 25 3.03 0.70 14.89
C ILE A 25 4.18 1.69 14.80
N ILE A 26 4.99 1.81 15.87
CA ILE A 26 6.06 2.80 15.95
C ILE A 26 7.39 2.11 16.25
N PHE A 27 8.33 2.16 15.31
CA PHE A 27 9.73 1.89 15.59
C PHE A 27 10.43 3.18 16.04
N LYS A 28 11.21 3.13 17.12
CA LYS A 28 11.92 4.29 17.68
C LYS A 28 13.42 4.06 17.63
N ALA A 29 14.14 4.99 17.01
CA ALA A 29 15.59 5.14 17.03
C ALA A 29 15.96 6.22 18.07
N LYS A 30 16.23 5.81 19.31
CA LYS A 30 16.29 6.71 20.48
C LYS A 30 17.41 7.73 20.39
N GLU A 31 18.59 7.32 19.92
CA GLU A 31 19.76 8.19 19.77
C GLU A 31 19.53 9.35 18.79
N TYR A 32 18.71 9.11 17.75
CA TYR A 32 18.42 10.08 16.70
C TYR A 32 17.13 10.87 16.97
N ASN A 33 16.42 10.57 18.06
CA ASN A 33 15.07 11.07 18.31
C ASN A 33 14.15 10.92 17.08
N ALA A 34 14.26 9.79 16.39
CA ALA A 34 13.55 9.52 15.13
C ALA A 34 12.59 8.33 15.27
N THR A 35 11.47 8.39 14.55
CA THR A 35 10.50 7.29 14.47
C THR A 35 10.28 6.85 13.03
N ILE A 36 9.97 5.57 12.85
CA ILE A 36 9.42 5.02 11.61
C ILE A 36 8.07 4.43 11.97
N GLU A 37 7.01 4.94 11.34
CA GLU A 37 5.64 4.64 11.72
C GLU A 37 4.88 3.98 10.58
N PHE A 38 4.06 3.00 10.92
CA PHE A 38 3.11 2.39 10.00
C PHE A 38 1.70 2.59 10.54
N TYR A 39 0.85 3.27 9.75
CA TYR A 39 -0.54 3.52 10.09
C TYR A 39 -1.49 2.79 9.11
N TRP A 40 -2.28 1.87 9.64
CA TRP A 40 -3.26 1.09 8.90
C TRP A 40 -4.43 1.96 8.42
N SER A 41 -4.45 2.23 7.13
CA SER A 41 -5.53 2.94 6.41
C SER A 41 -5.57 2.45 4.96
N PRO A 42 -5.95 1.18 4.73
CA PRO A 42 -5.66 0.47 3.48
C PRO A 42 -6.36 1.07 2.25
N LEU A 43 -7.45 1.81 2.46
CA LEU A 43 -8.21 2.52 1.42
C LEU A 43 -8.06 4.05 1.55
N LEU A 44 -7.14 4.54 2.38
CA LEU A 44 -6.94 5.94 2.81
C LEU A 44 -8.13 6.58 3.52
N VAL A 45 -9.31 6.54 2.91
CA VAL A 45 -10.60 6.95 3.47
C VAL A 45 -11.12 5.92 4.48
N GLU A 46 -12.02 6.35 5.34
CA GLU A 46 -12.65 5.52 6.36
C GLU A 46 -13.40 4.35 5.71
N SER A 47 -13.25 3.17 6.29
CA SER A 47 -13.85 1.95 5.76
C SER A 47 -14.26 0.98 6.87
N ASN A 48 -15.06 -0.03 6.51
CA ASN A 48 -15.31 -1.15 7.41
C ASN A 48 -14.08 -2.06 7.60
N SER A 49 -12.97 -1.80 6.89
CA SER A 49 -11.74 -2.59 6.92
C SER A 49 -10.59 -1.88 7.67
N ASP A 50 -10.90 -0.87 8.48
CA ASP A 50 -9.92 -0.07 9.24
C ASP A 50 -9.37 -0.75 10.50
N ASP A 51 -9.94 -1.91 10.89
CA ASP A 51 -9.41 -2.73 11.99
C ASP A 51 -8.31 -3.66 11.45
N PRO A 52 -7.04 -3.52 11.86
CA PRO A 52 -5.93 -4.28 11.28
C PRO A 52 -6.02 -5.79 11.52
N VAL A 53 -6.89 -6.25 12.43
CA VAL A 53 -7.10 -7.69 12.72
C VAL A 53 -8.38 -8.20 12.06
N HIS A 54 -9.48 -7.47 12.18
CA HIS A 54 -10.83 -7.85 11.74
C HIS A 54 -11.25 -7.17 10.43
N HIS A 55 -10.32 -7.04 9.47
CA HIS A 55 -10.56 -6.40 8.17
C HIS A 55 -10.99 -7.36 7.04
N ARG A 56 -11.01 -8.66 7.31
CA ARG A 56 -11.39 -9.69 6.34
C ARG A 56 -12.91 -9.84 6.34
N LEU A 57 -13.57 -8.95 5.62
CA LEU A 57 -15.02 -8.90 5.51
C LEU A 57 -15.47 -9.39 4.13
N PRO A 58 -16.64 -10.06 4.02
CA PRO A 58 -17.18 -10.52 2.73
C PRO A 58 -17.39 -9.39 1.72
N GLU A 59 -17.71 -8.19 2.22
CA GLU A 59 -17.94 -6.99 1.42
C GLU A 59 -17.15 -5.82 2.00
N ARG A 60 -16.40 -5.12 1.15
CA ARG A 60 -15.68 -3.90 1.54
C ARG A 60 -16.56 -2.68 1.31
N ILE A 61 -16.65 -1.85 2.34
CA ILE A 61 -17.46 -0.62 2.32
C ILE A 61 -16.55 0.56 2.63
N VAL A 62 -16.56 1.56 1.75
CA VAL A 62 -15.81 2.81 1.92
C VAL A 62 -16.76 3.99 2.16
N ARG A 63 -16.33 4.91 3.02
CA ARG A 63 -16.92 6.25 3.15
C ARG A 63 -16.03 7.21 2.37
N ALA A 64 -16.24 7.27 1.05
CA ALA A 64 -15.30 7.93 0.13
C ALA A 64 -15.05 9.42 0.42
N SER A 65 -15.95 10.09 1.13
CA SER A 65 -15.82 11.49 1.56
C SER A 65 -15.38 11.66 3.02
N SER A 66 -14.90 10.61 3.68
CA SER A 66 -14.51 10.63 5.10
C SER A 66 -13.07 10.17 5.26
N ILE A 67 -12.20 11.06 5.73
CA ILE A 67 -10.77 10.77 5.93
C ILE A 67 -10.23 11.35 7.25
N VAL A 68 -11.00 12.22 7.91
CA VAL A 68 -10.54 13.01 9.05
C VAL A 68 -10.11 12.14 10.23
N LYS A 69 -10.79 11.01 10.48
CA LYS A 69 -10.39 10.05 11.53
C LYS A 69 -8.95 9.57 11.34
N HIS A 70 -8.55 9.28 10.10
CA HIS A 70 -7.19 8.85 9.76
C HIS A 70 -6.23 10.04 9.69
N GLY A 71 -6.64 11.12 9.02
CA GLY A 71 -5.84 12.32 8.81
C GLY A 71 -5.29 12.95 10.09
N ARG A 72 -6.04 12.89 11.20
CA ARG A 72 -5.57 13.34 12.52
C ARG A 72 -4.28 12.67 13.01
N ARG A 73 -3.89 11.53 12.43
CA ARG A 73 -2.64 10.82 12.75
C ARG A 73 -1.46 11.25 11.87
N TRP A 74 -1.73 11.93 10.76
CA TRP A 74 -0.73 12.26 9.74
C TRP A 74 -0.16 13.68 9.90
N THR A 75 -0.90 14.58 10.55
CA THR A 75 -0.65 16.04 10.53
C THR A 75 0.72 16.48 11.03
N ASP A 76 1.32 15.75 11.97
CA ASP A 76 2.59 16.15 12.59
C ASP A 76 3.83 15.46 11.99
N ALA A 77 3.68 14.55 11.02
CA ALA A 77 4.80 13.82 10.45
C ALA A 77 5.71 14.72 9.59
N ASP A 78 7.03 14.50 9.66
CA ASP A 78 8.02 15.18 8.80
C ASP A 78 8.05 14.58 7.39
N TYR A 79 7.77 13.28 7.28
CA TYR A 79 7.68 12.54 6.02
C TYR A 79 6.39 11.73 6.02
N LEU A 80 5.55 11.93 5.01
CA LEU A 80 4.35 11.14 4.79
C LEU A 80 4.51 10.30 3.53
N VAL A 81 4.34 8.99 3.65
CA VAL A 81 4.46 8.04 2.53
C VAL A 81 3.14 7.29 2.41
N PHE A 82 2.35 7.65 1.40
CA PHE A 82 1.05 7.06 1.14
C PHE A 82 1.16 5.95 0.10
N ASN A 83 0.32 4.92 0.23
CA ASN A 83 0.05 3.98 -0.84
C ASN A 83 -1.37 3.42 -0.66
N THR A 84 -2.02 3.03 -1.75
CA THR A 84 -3.26 2.26 -1.71
C THR A 84 -3.52 1.70 -3.10
N TYR A 85 -3.82 0.40 -3.21
CA TYR A 85 -4.07 -0.22 -4.52
C TYR A 85 -4.82 -1.55 -4.42
N LEU A 86 -4.18 -2.56 -3.81
CA LEU A 86 -4.60 -3.96 -3.89
C LEU A 86 -6.08 -4.18 -3.59
N TRP A 87 -6.61 -3.53 -2.55
CA TRP A 87 -7.99 -3.74 -2.10
C TRP A 87 -9.04 -3.01 -2.95
N TRP A 88 -8.60 -2.10 -3.81
CA TRP A 88 -9.46 -1.49 -4.82
C TRP A 88 -9.68 -2.43 -6.01
N ARG A 89 -8.87 -3.49 -6.19
CA ARG A 89 -8.97 -4.46 -7.31
C ARG A 89 -10.20 -5.38 -7.19
N GLN A 90 -11.37 -4.77 -7.08
CA GLN A 90 -12.67 -5.42 -7.13
C GLN A 90 -13.49 -4.76 -8.23
N PRO A 91 -14.29 -5.50 -9.00
CA PRO A 91 -15.09 -4.91 -10.09
C PRO A 91 -15.93 -3.72 -9.62
N HIS A 92 -16.50 -3.81 -8.42
CA HIS A 92 -17.25 -2.76 -7.78
C HIS A 92 -16.86 -2.66 -6.30
N ILE A 93 -16.87 -1.44 -5.77
CA ILE A 93 -16.71 -1.15 -4.34
C ILE A 93 -18.02 -0.53 -3.85
N LYS A 94 -18.46 -0.96 -2.67
CA LYS A 94 -19.64 -0.38 -2.04
C LYS A 94 -19.27 0.92 -1.34
N VAL A 95 -19.81 2.03 -1.85
CA VAL A 95 -19.58 3.36 -1.30
C VAL A 95 -20.79 3.76 -0.48
N LEU A 96 -20.55 4.08 0.80
CA LEU A 96 -21.54 4.66 1.68
C LEU A 96 -21.58 6.18 1.47
N TRP A 97 -22.67 6.65 0.87
CA TRP A 97 -23.00 8.06 0.75
C TRP A 97 -23.83 8.47 1.97
N ALA A 98 -23.18 9.08 2.95
CA ALA A 98 -23.83 9.60 4.14
C ALA A 98 -23.23 10.97 4.50
N SER A 99 -24.08 11.95 4.80
CA SER A 99 -23.63 13.19 5.43
C SER A 99 -23.22 12.91 6.88
N VAL A 100 -22.32 13.72 7.43
CA VAL A 100 -21.91 13.60 8.84
C VAL A 100 -23.15 13.77 9.73
N GLY A 101 -23.50 12.74 10.50
CA GLY A 101 -24.66 12.72 11.39
C GLY A 101 -25.92 12.05 10.83
N ASP A 102 -25.90 11.60 9.57
CA ASP A 102 -27.02 10.89 8.96
C ASP A 102 -27.05 9.41 9.36
N ARG A 103 -28.21 8.92 9.77
CA ARG A 103 -28.42 7.52 10.19
C ARG A 103 -28.80 6.63 9.01
N ASP A 104 -29.28 7.22 7.92
CA ASP A 104 -29.83 6.52 6.75
C ASP A 104 -28.92 6.71 5.51
N GLY A 105 -27.65 6.35 5.66
CA GLY A 105 -26.70 6.41 4.55
C GLY A 105 -27.06 5.48 3.40
N VAL A 106 -26.95 5.97 2.16
CA VAL A 106 -27.26 5.21 0.95
C VAL A 106 -26.00 4.48 0.47
N TYR A 107 -26.09 3.16 0.33
CA TYR A 107 -25.03 2.37 -0.29
C TYR A 107 -25.19 2.34 -1.81
N LYS A 108 -24.09 2.58 -2.53
CA LYS A 108 -24.03 2.44 -3.98
C LYS A 108 -22.85 1.57 -4.36
N ASN A 109 -23.06 0.66 -5.30
CA ASN A 109 -21.96 -0.03 -5.97
C ASN A 109 -21.38 0.91 -7.01
N VAL A 110 -20.07 1.16 -6.91
CA VAL A 110 -19.33 2.06 -7.79
C VAL A 110 -18.19 1.29 -8.42
N ASP A 111 -17.96 1.49 -9.71
CA ASP A 111 -16.88 0.82 -10.43
C ASP A 111 -15.51 1.11 -9.81
N MET A 112 -14.61 0.12 -9.88
CA MET A 112 -13.24 0.15 -9.35
C MET A 112 -12.55 1.52 -9.52
N VAL A 113 -12.34 1.95 -10.77
CA VAL A 113 -11.58 3.14 -11.12
C VAL A 113 -12.24 4.40 -10.55
N ARG A 114 -13.58 4.47 -10.61
CA ARG A 114 -14.33 5.62 -10.09
C ARG A 114 -14.28 5.69 -8.57
N SER A 115 -14.37 4.56 -7.88
CA SER A 115 -14.26 4.52 -6.42
C SER A 115 -12.87 4.94 -5.92
N TYR A 116 -11.83 4.56 -6.64
CA TYR A 116 -10.45 4.98 -6.39
C TYR A 116 -10.23 6.48 -6.60
N GLU A 117 -10.75 7.02 -7.71
CA GLU A 117 -10.74 8.46 -8.01
C GLU A 117 -11.39 9.27 -6.89
N MET A 118 -12.55 8.82 -6.37
CA MET A 118 -13.24 9.50 -5.28
C MET A 118 -12.40 9.53 -3.99
N ALA A 119 -11.69 8.45 -3.67
CA ALA A 119 -10.83 8.40 -2.50
C ALA A 119 -9.57 9.28 -2.66
N LEU A 120 -8.94 9.27 -3.84
CA LEU A 120 -7.81 10.14 -4.15
C LEU A 120 -8.20 11.61 -4.10
N LYS A 121 -9.39 11.99 -4.60
CA LYS A 121 -9.89 13.36 -4.50
C LYS A 121 -9.99 13.79 -3.03
N THR A 122 -10.66 13.01 -2.20
CA THR A 122 -10.78 13.26 -0.75
C THR A 122 -9.43 13.34 -0.04
N TRP A 123 -8.50 12.44 -0.37
CA TRP A 123 -7.13 12.48 0.13
C TRP A 123 -6.41 13.77 -0.26
N SER A 124 -6.48 14.16 -1.54
CA SER A 124 -5.83 15.36 -2.05
C SER A 124 -6.37 16.64 -1.41
N ASP A 125 -7.69 16.74 -1.25
CA ASP A 125 -8.34 17.90 -0.63
C ASP A 125 -8.01 17.98 0.87
N TRP A 126 -7.89 16.84 1.54
CA TRP A 126 -7.45 16.81 2.94
C TRP A 126 -6.01 17.29 3.09
N LEU A 127 -5.08 16.82 2.24
CA LEU A 127 -3.68 17.22 2.29
C LEU A 127 -3.49 18.72 2.09
N GLU A 128 -4.22 19.29 1.12
CA GLU A 128 -4.13 20.71 0.78
C GLU A 128 -4.37 21.63 1.99
N ILE A 129 -5.30 21.24 2.87
CA ILE A 129 -5.79 22.03 4.00
C ILE A 129 -4.99 21.75 5.29
N HIS A 130 -4.58 20.50 5.51
CA HIS A 130 -4.13 20.05 6.85
C HIS A 130 -2.62 19.83 6.98
N ILE A 131 -1.86 19.87 5.88
CA ILE A 131 -0.42 19.63 5.92
C ILE A 131 0.38 20.94 5.95
N ASN A 132 1.34 21.01 6.86
CA ASN A 132 2.34 22.07 6.88
C ASN A 132 3.38 21.85 5.77
N ARG A 133 3.21 22.58 4.66
CA ARG A 133 4.04 22.46 3.45
C ARG A 133 5.51 22.85 3.67
N SER A 134 5.81 23.62 4.72
CA SER A 134 7.19 24.03 5.05
C SER A 134 7.92 23.00 5.91
N LYS A 135 7.20 22.03 6.47
CA LYS A 135 7.76 20.99 7.35
C LYS A 135 7.72 19.62 6.69
N THR A 136 6.58 19.26 6.12
CA THR A 136 6.28 17.87 5.74
C THR A 136 6.58 17.62 4.27
N GLN A 137 7.42 16.62 3.99
CA GLN A 137 7.58 16.07 2.64
C GLN A 137 6.59 14.93 2.43
N ILE A 138 5.92 14.92 1.28
CA ILE A 138 4.86 13.94 0.97
C ILE A 138 5.31 13.09 -0.21
N PHE A 139 5.10 11.79 -0.10
CA PHE A 139 5.36 10.81 -1.14
C PHE A 139 4.14 9.92 -1.36
N PHE A 140 3.98 9.44 -2.59
CA PHE A 140 3.03 8.41 -2.94
C PHE A 140 3.77 7.25 -3.62
N ILE A 141 3.69 6.05 -3.04
CA ILE A 141 4.23 4.83 -3.66
C ILE A 141 3.17 4.29 -4.60
N SER A 142 3.55 4.03 -5.85
CA SER A 142 2.64 3.50 -6.86
C SER A 142 2.22 2.05 -6.58
N MET A 143 1.47 1.47 -7.50
CA MET A 143 0.85 0.15 -7.35
C MET A 143 1.92 -0.94 -7.20
N SER A 144 1.83 -1.72 -6.12
CA SER A 144 2.54 -3.00 -6.03
C SER A 144 1.82 -4.03 -6.89
N PRO A 145 2.49 -4.67 -7.87
CA PRO A 145 1.89 -5.70 -8.70
C PRO A 145 1.69 -7.01 -7.93
N ILE A 146 0.98 -7.94 -8.57
CA ILE A 146 0.73 -9.30 -8.10
C ILE A 146 1.14 -10.30 -9.17
N HIS A 147 1.44 -11.55 -8.78
CA HIS A 147 1.87 -12.62 -9.68
C HIS A 147 1.05 -13.90 -9.49
N GLU A 148 -0.28 -13.77 -9.59
CA GLU A 148 -1.22 -14.88 -9.36
C GLU A 148 -1.44 -15.78 -10.59
N ARG A 149 -1.00 -15.36 -11.78
CA ARG A 149 -1.31 -16.02 -13.06
C ARG A 149 -0.07 -16.15 -13.93
N ALA A 150 0.54 -17.33 -13.92
CA ALA A 150 1.83 -17.53 -14.58
C ALA A 150 1.76 -17.55 -16.12
N GLU A 151 0.56 -17.70 -16.69
CA GLU A 151 0.35 -17.51 -18.12
C GLU A 151 0.70 -16.09 -18.60
N GLU A 152 0.68 -15.09 -17.70
CA GLU A 152 1.07 -13.71 -18.03
C GLU A 152 2.55 -13.64 -18.46
N TRP A 153 3.40 -14.52 -17.93
CA TRP A 153 4.83 -14.61 -18.29
C TRP A 153 5.21 -15.92 -19.00
N GLY A 154 4.24 -16.54 -19.71
CA GLY A 154 4.50 -17.64 -20.63
C GLY A 154 4.55 -19.04 -20.00
N LYS A 155 4.09 -19.20 -18.75
CA LYS A 155 3.92 -20.52 -18.12
C LYS A 155 2.50 -21.06 -18.26
N LYS A 156 2.25 -22.23 -17.68
CA LYS A 156 0.99 -22.96 -17.79
C LYS A 156 -0.12 -22.26 -17.00
N VAL A 157 -1.33 -22.25 -17.57
CA VAL A 157 -2.54 -21.78 -16.88
C VAL A 157 -2.75 -22.57 -15.58
N GLY A 158 -2.97 -21.85 -14.49
CA GLY A 158 -3.18 -22.42 -13.16
C GLY A 158 -1.92 -22.49 -12.29
N ASP A 159 -0.74 -22.22 -12.87
CA ASP A 159 0.47 -21.93 -12.11
C ASP A 159 0.49 -20.44 -11.69
N ASN A 160 1.31 -20.10 -10.70
CA ASN A 160 1.46 -18.74 -10.17
C ASN A 160 2.92 -18.50 -9.75
N CYS A 161 3.18 -17.57 -8.83
CA CYS A 161 4.51 -17.29 -8.31
C CYS A 161 5.21 -18.49 -7.61
N TYR A 162 4.49 -19.59 -7.35
CA TYR A 162 5.09 -20.79 -6.75
C TYR A 162 6.15 -21.41 -7.67
N GLY A 163 7.36 -21.58 -7.12
CA GLY A 163 8.50 -22.15 -7.84
C GLY A 163 9.19 -21.17 -8.80
N GLU A 164 8.81 -19.88 -8.80
CA GLU A 164 9.55 -18.85 -9.51
C GLU A 164 10.82 -18.48 -8.73
N THR A 165 11.98 -18.59 -9.38
CA THR A 165 13.29 -18.25 -8.77
C THR A 165 14.06 -17.17 -9.53
N GLU A 166 13.60 -16.83 -10.73
CA GLU A 166 14.22 -15.82 -11.60
C GLU A 166 13.20 -14.73 -11.94
N PRO A 167 13.64 -13.51 -12.23
CA PRO A 167 12.77 -12.45 -12.71
C PRO A 167 12.19 -12.77 -14.10
N ILE A 168 11.25 -11.94 -14.53
CA ILE A 168 10.82 -11.88 -15.93
C ILE A 168 11.89 -11.10 -16.69
N GLU A 169 12.41 -11.68 -17.77
CA GLU A 169 13.45 -11.05 -18.61
C GLU A 169 12.88 -10.36 -19.87
N ASN A 170 11.61 -10.61 -20.20
CA ASN A 170 10.99 -10.06 -21.40
C ASN A 170 10.80 -8.54 -21.27
N GLU A 171 11.61 -7.77 -21.99
CA GLU A 171 11.53 -6.30 -21.98
C GLU A 171 10.11 -5.81 -22.35
N GLY A 172 9.65 -4.80 -21.60
CA GLY A 172 8.32 -4.23 -21.80
C GLY A 172 7.18 -5.10 -21.28
N TYR A 173 7.46 -6.13 -20.47
CA TYR A 173 6.44 -6.91 -19.78
C TYR A 173 5.47 -5.99 -19.03
N GLN A 174 4.17 -6.23 -19.20
CA GLN A 174 3.12 -5.57 -18.44
C GLN A 174 2.15 -6.62 -17.91
N GLY A 175 2.08 -6.72 -16.60
CA GLY A 175 1.15 -7.64 -15.94
C GLY A 175 -0.28 -7.09 -15.97
N ASN A 176 -1.29 -7.97 -15.95
CA ASN A 176 -2.68 -7.54 -15.81
C ASN A 176 -3.04 -7.18 -14.35
N GLY A 177 -2.12 -7.45 -13.42
CA GLY A 177 -2.25 -7.14 -12.00
C GLY A 177 -2.29 -5.64 -11.70
N SER A 178 -1.70 -4.81 -12.56
CA SER A 178 -1.61 -3.35 -12.46
C SER A 178 -2.55 -2.69 -13.46
N ASP A 179 -3.37 -1.72 -13.04
CA ASP A 179 -4.30 -1.02 -13.94
C ASP A 179 -3.74 0.36 -14.34
N PRO A 180 -3.34 0.57 -15.61
CA PRO A 180 -2.84 1.87 -16.07
C PRO A 180 -3.83 3.03 -15.89
N LYS A 181 -5.14 2.77 -15.84
CA LYS A 181 -6.15 3.80 -15.54
C LYS A 181 -6.01 4.29 -14.09
N MET A 182 -5.76 3.40 -13.14
CA MET A 182 -5.55 3.79 -11.73
C MET A 182 -4.22 4.55 -11.56
N MET A 183 -3.17 4.17 -12.28
CA MET A 183 -1.91 4.93 -12.28
C MET A 183 -2.11 6.36 -12.79
N ARG A 184 -2.82 6.52 -13.91
CA ARG A 184 -3.14 7.86 -14.45
C ARG A 184 -3.93 8.73 -13.48
N LEU A 185 -4.78 8.14 -12.64
CA LEU A 185 -5.47 8.89 -11.59
C LEU A 185 -4.51 9.38 -10.50
N VAL A 186 -3.54 8.56 -10.10
CA VAL A 186 -2.49 8.98 -9.14
C VAL A 186 -1.67 10.13 -9.74
N GLU A 187 -1.20 9.99 -10.97
CA GLU A 187 -0.42 11.01 -11.68
C GLU A 187 -1.21 12.32 -11.82
N ALA A 188 -2.47 12.25 -12.25
CA ALA A 188 -3.34 13.42 -12.38
C ALA A 188 -3.58 14.10 -11.03
N THR A 189 -3.81 13.33 -9.96
CA THR A 189 -4.03 13.87 -8.60
C THR A 189 -2.77 14.57 -8.08
N ILE A 190 -1.59 13.97 -8.28
CA ILE A 190 -0.31 14.57 -7.89
C ILE A 190 -0.05 15.86 -8.68
N GLU A 191 -0.32 15.87 -9.98
CA GLU A 191 -0.17 17.07 -10.80
C GLU A 191 -1.16 18.18 -10.38
N GLU A 192 -2.40 17.84 -10.03
CA GLU A 192 -3.38 18.80 -9.47
C GLU A 192 -2.90 19.40 -8.14
N LEU A 193 -2.32 18.58 -7.25
CA LEU A 193 -1.73 19.06 -5.99
C LEU A 193 -0.54 19.99 -6.24
N LYS A 194 0.34 19.62 -7.18
CA LYS A 194 1.49 20.43 -7.57
C LYS A 194 1.06 21.79 -8.13
N ASN A 195 0.03 21.83 -8.97
CA ASN A 195 -0.55 23.07 -9.49
C ASN A 195 -1.15 23.96 -8.39
N ARG A 196 -1.57 23.37 -7.27
CA ARG A 196 -2.01 24.07 -6.05
C ARG A 196 -0.87 24.40 -5.08
N GLY A 197 0.38 24.17 -5.47
CA GLY A 197 1.58 24.45 -4.70
C GLY A 197 1.86 23.45 -3.57
N LEU A 198 1.37 22.22 -3.69
CA LEU A 198 1.70 21.12 -2.77
C LEU A 198 2.41 20.00 -3.53
N ASN A 199 3.70 19.82 -3.27
CA ASN A 199 4.50 18.81 -3.95
C ASN A 199 4.30 17.44 -3.30
N VAL A 200 4.02 16.43 -4.13
CA VAL A 200 4.00 15.02 -3.74
C VAL A 200 4.97 14.26 -4.63
N GLY A 201 6.00 13.66 -4.05
CA GLY A 201 6.95 12.80 -4.76
C GLY A 201 6.32 11.46 -5.13
N LEU A 202 6.26 11.13 -6.41
CA LEU A 202 5.83 9.81 -6.86
C LEU A 202 7.01 8.85 -6.83
N ILE A 203 6.91 7.79 -6.02
CA ILE A 203 7.82 6.64 -6.06
C ILE A 203 7.19 5.60 -6.99
N ASN A 204 7.52 5.68 -8.28
CA ASN A 204 6.97 4.76 -9.28
C ASN A 204 7.71 3.41 -9.23
N ILE A 205 7.13 2.48 -8.49
CA ILE A 205 7.64 1.11 -8.27
C ILE A 205 7.00 0.07 -9.19
N THR A 206 5.94 0.42 -9.92
CA THR A 206 5.06 -0.57 -10.54
C THR A 206 5.80 -1.41 -11.57
N GLN A 207 6.40 -0.77 -12.57
CA GLN A 207 7.04 -1.47 -13.68
C GLN A 207 8.27 -2.28 -13.23
N LEU A 208 9.12 -1.73 -12.35
CA LEU A 208 10.29 -2.47 -11.85
C LEU A 208 9.88 -3.68 -11.02
N SER A 209 8.75 -3.60 -10.31
CA SER A 209 8.25 -4.70 -9.49
C SER A 209 7.51 -5.76 -10.29
N GLU A 210 6.97 -5.42 -11.46
CA GLU A 210 6.31 -6.38 -12.36
C GLU A 210 7.28 -7.42 -12.89
N TYR A 211 8.57 -7.10 -12.98
CA TYR A 211 9.57 -8.10 -13.36
C TYR A 211 9.88 -9.11 -12.25
N ARG A 212 9.44 -8.89 -11.02
CA ARG A 212 9.95 -9.58 -9.82
C ARG A 212 9.06 -10.73 -9.36
N LYS A 213 8.59 -11.59 -10.25
CA LYS A 213 7.72 -12.74 -9.91
C LYS A 213 8.28 -13.68 -8.84
N GLU A 214 9.61 -13.75 -8.70
CA GLU A 214 10.34 -14.54 -7.72
C GLU A 214 10.45 -13.89 -6.34
N GLY A 215 10.13 -12.59 -6.20
CA GLY A 215 10.27 -11.85 -4.95
C GLY A 215 9.20 -12.13 -3.89
N HIS A 216 8.19 -12.93 -4.24
CA HIS A 216 7.07 -13.26 -3.36
C HIS A 216 7.41 -14.36 -2.35
N PRO A 217 6.80 -14.36 -1.15
CA PRO A 217 6.99 -15.43 -0.17
C PRO A 217 6.38 -16.75 -0.63
N SER A 218 5.42 -16.72 -1.57
CA SER A 218 4.74 -17.91 -2.05
C SER A 218 4.16 -18.71 -0.86
N ILE A 219 4.61 -19.94 -0.64
CA ILE A 219 4.17 -20.77 0.48
C ILE A 219 4.92 -20.51 1.79
N TYR A 220 6.04 -19.78 1.76
CA TYR A 220 6.97 -19.57 2.87
C TYR A 220 6.56 -18.39 3.77
N ARG A 221 5.26 -18.17 3.95
CA ARG A 221 4.73 -17.20 4.91
C ARG A 221 4.09 -17.89 6.11
N LYS A 222 3.90 -17.14 7.20
CA LYS A 222 3.07 -17.59 8.31
C LYS A 222 1.66 -17.91 7.81
N GLN A 223 1.22 -19.15 8.03
CA GLN A 223 -0.16 -19.57 7.83
C GLN A 223 -0.93 -19.32 9.13
N TRP A 224 -1.96 -18.47 9.05
CA TRP A 224 -2.79 -18.13 10.22
C TRP A 224 -3.82 -19.21 10.52
N ASP A 225 -4.24 -19.92 9.48
CA ASP A 225 -5.16 -21.05 9.53
C ASP A 225 -4.39 -22.32 9.14
N SER A 226 -4.80 -23.47 9.67
CA SER A 226 -4.23 -24.75 9.28
C SER A 226 -4.55 -25.05 7.81
N LEU A 227 -3.53 -25.49 7.06
CA LEU A 227 -3.73 -25.93 5.68
C LEU A 227 -4.45 -27.28 5.65
N THR A 228 -5.36 -27.42 4.71
CA THR A 228 -6.02 -28.70 4.39
C THR A 228 -5.05 -29.64 3.65
N GLU A 229 -5.35 -30.95 3.63
CA GLU A 229 -4.57 -31.94 2.88
C GLU A 229 -4.50 -31.58 1.39
N GLU A 230 -5.61 -31.16 0.78
CA GLU A 230 -5.68 -30.70 -0.61
C GLU A 230 -4.74 -29.50 -0.87
N GLN A 231 -4.68 -28.55 0.07
CA GLN A 231 -3.78 -27.41 -0.06
C GLN A 231 -2.32 -27.87 -0.02
N ILE A 232 -1.96 -28.75 0.91
CA ILE A 232 -0.60 -29.28 1.03
C ILE A 232 -0.17 -30.02 -0.25
N GLU A 233 -1.07 -30.81 -0.84
CA GLU A 233 -0.82 -31.50 -2.11
C GLU A 233 -0.71 -30.54 -3.31
N LYS A 234 -1.34 -29.37 -3.23
CA LYS A 234 -1.32 -28.34 -4.28
C LYS A 234 -0.83 -26.98 -3.76
N PRO A 235 0.50 -26.78 -3.62
CA PRO A 235 1.10 -25.53 -3.15
C PRO A 235 0.63 -24.25 -3.84
N THR A 236 0.33 -24.33 -5.15
CA THR A 236 -0.19 -23.19 -5.92
C THR A 236 -1.53 -22.66 -5.37
N SER A 237 -2.33 -23.48 -4.68
CA SER A 237 -3.64 -23.09 -4.13
C SER A 237 -3.58 -22.12 -2.94
N TYR A 238 -2.44 -22.04 -2.24
CA TYR A 238 -2.26 -21.21 -1.05
C TYR A 238 -1.01 -20.31 -1.09
N ALA A 239 -0.32 -20.29 -2.23
CA ALA A 239 0.82 -19.41 -2.46
C ALA A 239 0.40 -17.94 -2.38
N ASP A 240 1.15 -17.15 -1.63
CA ASP A 240 0.99 -15.71 -1.55
C ASP A 240 1.84 -15.04 -2.62
N CYS A 241 1.16 -14.54 -3.66
CA CYS A 241 1.75 -13.83 -4.79
C CYS A 241 1.41 -12.33 -4.76
N ILE A 242 1.23 -11.79 -3.55
CA ILE A 242 0.82 -10.41 -3.29
C ILE A 242 1.85 -9.70 -2.42
N HIS A 243 2.25 -10.32 -1.30
CA HIS A 243 3.24 -9.78 -0.39
C HIS A 243 4.66 -10.08 -0.87
N TRP A 244 5.67 -9.49 -0.23
CA TRP A 244 7.06 -9.64 -0.66
C TRP A 244 7.92 -10.19 0.46
N CYS A 245 8.93 -10.99 0.09
CA CYS A 245 9.99 -11.38 0.99
C CYS A 245 10.79 -10.16 1.48
N LEU A 246 11.31 -10.27 2.70
CA LEU A 246 12.32 -9.35 3.25
C LEU A 246 13.53 -10.17 3.73
N PRO A 247 14.77 -9.82 3.34
CA PRO A 247 15.11 -8.77 2.38
C PRO A 247 14.58 -9.07 0.96
N GLY A 248 14.35 -8.04 0.15
CA GLY A 248 13.76 -8.22 -1.18
C GLY A 248 13.30 -6.94 -1.89
N VAL A 249 12.30 -7.07 -2.75
CA VAL A 249 11.78 -6.00 -3.61
C VAL A 249 11.43 -4.71 -2.84
N PRO A 250 10.81 -4.75 -1.65
CA PRO A 250 10.52 -3.54 -0.89
C PRO A 250 11.77 -2.78 -0.41
N ASP A 251 12.95 -3.41 -0.33
CA ASP A 251 14.17 -2.70 0.04
C ASP A 251 14.54 -1.69 -1.07
N VAL A 252 14.41 -2.08 -2.34
CA VAL A 252 14.60 -1.18 -3.50
C VAL A 252 13.62 -0.01 -3.46
N TRP A 253 12.36 -0.24 -3.07
CA TRP A 253 11.38 0.84 -2.91
C TRP A 253 11.83 1.86 -1.85
N ASN A 254 12.42 1.37 -0.76
CA ASN A 254 12.94 2.22 0.31
C ASN A 254 14.22 2.95 -0.10
N GLU A 255 15.06 2.35 -0.95
CA GLU A 255 16.23 3.04 -1.55
C GLU A 255 15.78 4.19 -2.46
N LEU A 256 14.75 3.99 -3.29
CA LEU A 256 14.16 5.06 -4.11
C LEU A 256 13.57 6.18 -3.26
N LEU A 257 12.84 5.83 -2.21
CA LEU A 257 12.32 6.80 -1.24
C LEU A 257 13.45 7.58 -0.55
N TYR A 258 14.49 6.88 -0.09
CA TYR A 258 15.66 7.49 0.55
C TYR A 258 16.37 8.48 -0.39
N ALA A 259 16.58 8.08 -1.65
CA ALA A 259 17.17 8.97 -2.65
C ALA A 259 16.34 10.23 -2.89
N GLN A 260 15.00 10.11 -2.93
CA GLN A 260 14.13 11.30 -3.03
C GLN A 260 14.18 12.17 -1.78
N ILE A 261 14.15 11.59 -0.58
CA ILE A 261 14.28 12.34 0.68
C ILE A 261 15.56 13.17 0.70
N LEU A 262 16.69 12.60 0.29
CA LEU A 262 17.97 13.32 0.24
C LEU A 262 17.99 14.44 -0.80
N ASN A 263 17.40 14.21 -1.98
CA ASN A 263 17.33 15.21 -3.05
C ASN A 263 16.44 16.42 -2.70
N TYR A 264 15.55 16.30 -1.71
CA TYR A 264 14.76 17.43 -1.21
C TYR A 264 15.51 18.26 -0.15
N ILE A 265 16.60 17.74 0.42
CA ILE A 265 17.39 18.40 1.49
C ILE A 265 18.59 19.18 0.91
N LEU A 266 19.02 18.87 -0.32
CA LEU A 266 20.12 19.52 -1.05
C LEU A 266 19.60 20.49 -2.12
#